data_AF-A0A814ZLL9-F1
#
_entry.id   AF-A0A814ZLL9-F1
#
_cell.length_a   1.000
_cell.length_b   1.000
_cell.length_c   1.000
_cell.angle_alpha   90.00
_cell.angle_beta   90.00
_cell.angle_gamma   90.00
#
_symmetry.space_group_name_H-M   'P 1'
#
loop_
_entity.id
_entity.type
_entity.pdbx_description
1 polymer ?
#
loop_
_entity_poly.entity_id
_entity_poly.type
_entity_poly.pdbx_seq_one_letter_code
_entity_poly.pdbx_strand_id
1 'polypeptide(L)'
;MIISILDLLFSHPFTLNYLRTGQVSPSTNSLCIFWNFINGTFSFATYLAMAWASIERHFLIFYPAVFSSRRKRVLFHYIPLISTALIYPIMFSIITVFLYPCQNVFSMIALFCGYSCALRIPTVALYARIVNNFVPTFIVVVSSLSLLVRVIMQKRRVQRNQFHWRKCRRMIIQLMTTVSLFLVITMPVTLVSIIQYCCVPTFGAAVQAPYLSFLIRFLNILMPFVCLGLLPEIWPKLLPWKRQSDRVGPTQMRTFLVITMPVTLVSIIQYCCVPTFGAAVQAPYLSFLIRFLNILMPFVCLGLLPEIWPKLLPWKRQSDRVGPTQMRTITLTKT
;
A
#
# COMPACT_ATOMS: atom_id res chain seq x y z
N MET A 1 6.46 -4.96 -2.99
CA MET A 1 7.75 -4.25 -2.85
C MET A 1 8.62 -4.43 -4.08
N ILE A 2 9.05 -5.66 -4.42
CA ILE A 2 9.92 -5.90 -5.58
C ILE A 2 9.31 -5.36 -6.88
N ILE A 3 8.05 -5.71 -7.17
CA ILE A 3 7.32 -5.23 -8.37
C ILE A 3 7.32 -3.69 -8.44
N SER A 4 7.02 -3.02 -7.33
CA SER A 4 7.00 -1.54 -7.27
C SER A 4 8.39 -0.92 -7.46
N ILE A 5 9.45 -1.58 -6.98
CA ILE A 5 10.84 -1.14 -7.22
C ILE A 5 11.21 -1.33 -8.69
N LEU A 6 10.84 -2.46 -9.30
CA LEU A 6 11.05 -2.67 -10.73
C LEU A 6 10.30 -1.65 -11.57
N ASP A 7 9.05 -1.33 -11.22
CA ASP A 7 8.30 -0.25 -11.86
C ASP A 7 8.98 1.12 -11.72
N LEU A 8 9.55 1.40 -10.54
CA LEU A 8 10.34 2.60 -10.31
C LEU A 8 11.59 2.64 -11.18
N LEU A 9 12.27 1.51 -11.36
CA LEU A 9 13.49 1.42 -12.15
C LEU A 9 13.23 1.49 -13.66
N PHE A 10 12.18 0.84 -14.15
CA PHE A 10 11.92 0.74 -15.58
C PHE A 10 10.96 1.80 -16.11
N SER A 11 9.85 2.11 -15.42
CA SER A 11 8.81 2.99 -15.95
C SER A 11 9.05 4.48 -15.65
N HIS A 12 9.69 4.80 -14.52
CA HIS A 12 9.84 6.20 -14.09
C HIS A 12 10.89 6.99 -14.87
N PRO A 13 12.05 6.44 -15.28
CA PRO A 13 13.01 7.21 -16.08
C PRO A 13 12.41 7.75 -17.38
N PHE A 14 11.63 6.93 -18.10
CA PHE A 14 10.92 7.36 -19.31
C PHE A 14 9.88 8.45 -19.03
N THR A 15 9.21 8.35 -17.88
CA THR A 15 8.24 9.34 -17.44
C THR A 15 8.88 10.68 -17.12
N LEU A 16 9.96 10.66 -16.36
CA LEU A 16 10.70 11.86 -15.99
C LEU A 16 11.30 12.52 -17.23
N ASN A 17 11.80 11.71 -18.18
CA ASN A 17 12.26 12.23 -19.45
C ASN A 17 11.13 12.90 -20.24
N TYR A 18 9.96 12.25 -20.36
CA TYR A 18 8.78 12.84 -21.00
C TYR A 18 8.32 14.14 -20.32
N LEU A 19 8.30 14.18 -18.99
CA LEU A 19 7.96 15.40 -18.23
C LEU A 19 8.96 16.54 -18.47
N ARG A 20 10.23 16.21 -18.75
CA ARG A 20 11.27 17.20 -19.07
C ARG A 20 11.15 17.73 -20.50
N THR A 21 10.87 16.88 -21.47
CA THR A 21 10.91 17.21 -22.90
C THR A 21 9.55 17.53 -23.51
N GLY A 22 8.44 17.15 -22.84
CA GLY A 22 7.08 17.21 -23.39
C GLY A 22 6.79 16.17 -24.48
N GLN A 23 7.77 15.31 -24.81
CA GLN A 23 7.65 14.30 -25.87
C GLN A 23 8.47 13.05 -25.56
N VAL A 24 8.06 11.91 -26.09
CA VAL A 24 8.78 10.65 -25.91
C VAL A 24 10.09 10.66 -26.69
N SER A 25 11.22 10.39 -26.04
CA SER A 25 12.54 10.34 -26.67
C SER A 25 13.28 9.04 -26.30
N PRO A 26 13.76 8.25 -27.28
CA PRO A 26 13.60 8.45 -28.73
C PRO A 26 12.15 8.25 -29.23
N SER A 27 11.76 9.00 -30.26
CA SER A 27 10.41 8.96 -30.87
C SER A 27 10.21 7.74 -31.77
N THR A 28 10.33 6.53 -31.21
CA THR A 28 10.20 5.26 -31.96
C THR A 28 9.01 4.44 -31.47
N ASN A 29 8.32 3.78 -32.40
CA ASN A 29 7.20 2.89 -32.07
C ASN A 29 7.63 1.74 -31.17
N SER A 30 8.85 1.21 -31.35
CA SER A 30 9.40 0.14 -30.53
C SER A 30 9.50 0.53 -29.05
N LEU A 31 9.94 1.76 -28.76
CA LEU A 31 9.99 2.27 -27.39
C LEU A 31 8.58 2.37 -26.80
N CYS A 32 7.61 2.85 -27.58
CA CYS A 32 6.21 2.98 -27.13
C CYS A 32 5.56 1.63 -26.82
N ILE A 33 5.79 0.62 -27.65
CA ILE A 33 5.33 -0.76 -27.42
C ILE A 33 5.94 -1.29 -26.13
N PHE A 34 7.26 -1.17 -25.99
CA PHE A 34 7.98 -1.62 -24.79
C PHE A 34 7.48 -0.90 -23.53
N TRP A 35 7.33 0.42 -23.58
CA TRP A 35 6.90 1.21 -22.44
C TRP A 35 5.45 0.89 -22.04
N ASN A 36 4.53 0.76 -23.00
CA ASN A 36 3.15 0.32 -22.71
C ASN A 36 3.13 -1.07 -22.07
N PHE A 37 3.91 -2.01 -22.60
CA PHE A 37 4.00 -3.36 -22.06
C PHE A 37 4.50 -3.37 -20.61
N ILE A 38 5.61 -2.69 -20.34
CA ILE A 38 6.22 -2.60 -19.01
C ILE A 38 5.29 -1.90 -18.01
N ASN A 39 4.75 -0.73 -18.39
CA ASN A 39 3.88 0.05 -17.53
C ASN A 39 2.57 -0.68 -17.21
N GLY A 40 1.95 -1.31 -18.21
CA GLY A 40 0.74 -2.13 -18.03
C GLY A 40 1.01 -3.31 -17.11
N THR A 41 2.06 -4.09 -17.41
CA THR A 41 2.44 -5.29 -16.63
C THR A 41 2.68 -4.95 -15.17
N PHE A 42 3.54 -3.97 -14.87
CA PHE A 42 3.89 -3.63 -13.49
C PHE A 42 2.74 -2.98 -12.71
N SER A 43 1.93 -2.16 -13.39
CA SER A 43 0.75 -1.55 -12.76
C SER A 43 -0.24 -2.63 -12.32
N PHE A 44 -0.65 -3.52 -13.24
CA PHE A 44 -1.59 -4.60 -12.93
C PHE A 44 -1.02 -5.59 -11.91
N ALA A 45 0.26 -5.94 -12.04
CA ALA A 45 0.97 -6.78 -11.09
C ALA A 45 0.95 -6.20 -9.67
N THR A 46 1.12 -4.89 -9.52
CA THR A 46 1.10 -4.22 -8.21
C THR A 46 -0.30 -4.29 -7.58
N TYR A 47 -1.36 -4.01 -8.34
CA TYR A 47 -2.74 -4.11 -7.84
C TYR A 47 -3.10 -5.53 -7.41
N LEU A 48 -2.81 -6.53 -8.25
CA LEU A 48 -3.13 -7.92 -7.98
C LEU A 48 -2.30 -8.50 -6.83
N ALA A 49 -0.99 -8.20 -6.77
CA ALA A 49 -0.15 -8.61 -5.65
C ALA A 49 -0.66 -8.05 -4.32
N MET A 50 -1.20 -6.83 -4.32
CA MET A 50 -1.72 -6.20 -3.10
C MET A 50 -3.06 -6.76 -2.67
N ALA A 51 -3.94 -7.06 -3.62
CA ALA A 51 -5.16 -7.81 -3.35
C ALA A 51 -4.83 -9.17 -2.74
N TRP A 52 -3.93 -9.93 -3.36
CA TRP A 52 -3.50 -11.23 -2.85
C TRP A 52 -2.85 -11.13 -1.47
N ALA A 53 -1.90 -10.21 -1.26
CA ALA A 53 -1.25 -10.02 0.04
C ALA A 53 -2.25 -9.66 1.15
N SER A 54 -3.34 -8.96 0.82
CA SER A 54 -4.41 -8.63 1.78
C SER A 54 -5.22 -9.88 2.17
N ILE A 55 -5.56 -10.73 1.20
CA ILE A 55 -6.20 -12.03 1.43
C ILE A 55 -5.28 -12.95 2.25
N GLU A 56 -4.02 -13.05 1.86
CA GLU A 56 -3.04 -13.92 2.49
C GLU A 56 -2.84 -13.58 3.98
N ARG A 57 -2.76 -12.29 4.31
CA ARG A 57 -2.69 -11.82 5.71
C ARG A 57 -3.89 -12.30 6.53
N HIS A 58 -5.08 -12.33 5.93
CA HIS A 58 -6.27 -12.86 6.59
C HIS A 58 -6.08 -14.34 6.93
N PHE A 59 -5.61 -15.14 5.96
CA PHE A 59 -5.36 -16.56 6.18
C PHE A 59 -4.26 -16.82 7.21
N LEU A 60 -3.15 -16.06 7.17
CA LEU A 60 -2.02 -16.25 8.09
C LEU A 60 -2.41 -16.04 9.57
N ILE A 61 -3.35 -15.13 9.84
CA ILE A 61 -3.74 -14.77 11.21
C ILE A 61 -4.76 -15.74 11.78
N PHE A 62 -5.76 -16.12 10.98
CA PHE A 62 -6.85 -16.97 11.47
C PHE A 62 -6.57 -18.46 11.30
N TYR A 63 -5.71 -18.82 10.34
CA TYR A 63 -5.43 -20.22 10.00
C TYR A 63 -3.92 -20.50 9.95
N PRO A 64 -3.17 -20.28 11.05
CA PRO A 64 -1.74 -20.53 11.08
C PRO A 64 -1.38 -21.99 10.75
N ALA A 65 -2.28 -22.93 11.05
CA ALA A 65 -2.13 -24.36 10.73
C ALA A 65 -2.06 -24.64 9.22
N VAL A 66 -2.60 -23.75 8.37
CA VAL A 66 -2.49 -23.87 6.90
C VAL A 66 -1.05 -23.62 6.44
N PHE A 67 -0.27 -22.83 7.17
CA PHE A 67 1.10 -22.45 6.79
C PHE A 67 2.20 -23.22 7.56
N SER A 68 1.80 -24.25 8.32
CA SER A 68 2.71 -25.03 9.17
C SER A 68 3.71 -25.85 8.35
N SER A 69 3.30 -26.43 7.21
CA SER A 69 4.16 -27.26 6.38
C SER A 69 4.71 -26.51 5.17
N ARG A 70 5.93 -26.89 4.73
CA ARG A 70 6.58 -26.29 3.55
C ARG A 70 5.74 -26.47 2.28
N ARG A 71 5.16 -27.65 2.06
CA ARG A 71 4.31 -27.94 0.90
C ARG A 71 3.05 -27.05 0.86
N LYS A 72 2.37 -26.90 2.00
CA LYS A 72 1.19 -26.02 2.08
C LYS A 72 1.56 -24.56 1.87
N ARG A 73 2.72 -24.12 2.37
CA ARG A 73 3.21 -22.76 2.08
C ARG A 73 3.43 -22.54 0.59
N VAL A 74 4.02 -23.49 -0.14
CA VAL A 74 4.13 -23.39 -1.60
C VAL A 74 2.77 -23.25 -2.27
N LEU A 75 1.81 -24.09 -1.88
CA LEU A 75 0.48 -24.09 -2.46
C LEU A 75 -0.34 -22.82 -2.17
N PHE A 76 -0.32 -22.33 -0.93
CA PHE A 76 -1.20 -21.24 -0.50
C PHE A 76 -0.55 -19.85 -0.48
N HIS A 77 0.78 -19.77 -0.52
CA HIS A 77 1.49 -18.48 -0.54
C HIS A 77 2.15 -18.23 -1.90
N TYR A 78 3.04 -19.13 -2.35
CA TYR A 78 3.88 -18.86 -3.51
C TYR A 78 3.13 -19.03 -4.85
N ILE A 79 2.37 -20.11 -5.04
CA ILE A 79 1.68 -20.37 -6.30
C ILE A 79 0.69 -19.25 -6.68
N PRO A 80 -0.23 -18.82 -5.79
CA PRO A 80 -1.20 -17.80 -6.17
C PRO A 80 -0.54 -16.44 -6.35
N LEU A 81 0.50 -16.12 -5.58
CA LEU A 81 1.26 -14.88 -5.74
C LEU A 81 1.96 -14.85 -7.11
N ILE A 82 2.65 -15.92 -7.51
CA ILE A 82 3.32 -15.99 -8.82
C ILE A 82 2.28 -15.95 -9.96
N SER A 83 1.20 -16.71 -9.83
CA SER A 83 0.15 -16.77 -10.84
C SER A 83 -0.51 -15.40 -11.05
N THR A 84 -0.97 -14.76 -9.98
CA THR A 84 -1.71 -13.49 -10.05
C THR A 84 -0.84 -12.27 -10.27
N ALA A 85 0.38 -12.24 -9.72
CA ALA A 85 1.24 -11.06 -9.79
C ALA A 85 2.25 -11.10 -10.95
N LEU A 86 2.57 -12.28 -11.51
CA LEU A 86 3.56 -12.39 -12.58
C LEU A 86 2.93 -12.92 -13.87
N ILE A 87 2.35 -14.13 -13.83
CA ILE A 87 1.87 -14.79 -15.05
C ILE A 87 0.71 -14.01 -15.67
N TYR A 88 -0.33 -13.70 -14.89
CA TYR A 88 -1.52 -13.03 -15.40
C TYR A 88 -1.22 -11.63 -16.01
N PRO A 89 -0.51 -10.70 -15.34
CA PRO A 89 -0.24 -9.37 -15.89
C PRO A 89 0.62 -9.41 -17.16
N ILE A 90 1.58 -10.34 -17.24
CA ILE A 90 2.41 -10.54 -18.43
C ILE A 90 1.53 -11.04 -19.57
N MET A 91 0.74 -12.09 -19.36
CA MET A 91 -0.14 -12.64 -20.39
C MET A 91 -1.14 -11.61 -20.90
N PHE A 92 -1.78 -10.87 -20.00
CA PHE A 92 -2.71 -9.80 -20.35
C PHE A 92 -2.03 -8.70 -21.19
N SER A 93 -0.81 -8.31 -20.82
CA SER A 93 -0.05 -7.29 -21.54
C SER A 93 0.45 -7.81 -22.89
N ILE A 94 0.84 -9.09 -23.00
CA ILE A 94 1.19 -9.72 -24.28
C ILE A 94 -0.01 -9.68 -25.23
N ILE A 95 -1.18 -10.11 -24.75
CA ILE A 95 -2.40 -10.17 -25.55
C ILE A 95 -2.80 -8.76 -26.02
N THR A 96 -2.85 -7.79 -25.11
CA THR A 96 -3.35 -6.44 -25.43
C THR A 96 -2.37 -5.58 -26.23
N VAL A 97 -1.07 -5.83 -26.15
CA VAL A 97 -0.05 -5.02 -26.85
C VAL A 97 0.35 -5.66 -28.18
N PHE A 98 0.54 -6.98 -28.23
CA PHE A 98 1.13 -7.67 -29.39
C PHE A 98 0.14 -8.52 -30.19
N LEU A 99 -0.79 -9.24 -29.54
CA LEU A 99 -1.63 -10.24 -30.22
C LEU A 99 -3.01 -9.73 -30.65
N TYR A 100 -3.48 -8.63 -30.07
CA TYR A 100 -4.80 -8.10 -30.39
C TYR A 100 -4.85 -7.62 -31.86
N PRO A 101 -5.87 -8.00 -32.65
CA PRO A 101 -5.89 -7.81 -34.10
C PRO A 101 -6.21 -6.36 -34.50
N CYS A 102 -5.36 -5.41 -34.11
CA CYS A 102 -5.47 -4.03 -34.54
C CYS A 102 -4.12 -3.32 -34.56
N GLN A 103 -3.99 -2.34 -35.45
CA GLN A 103 -2.72 -1.63 -35.64
C GLN A 103 -2.51 -0.58 -34.55
N ASN A 104 -1.41 -0.67 -33.83
CA ASN A 104 -1.05 0.31 -32.81
C ASN A 104 -0.64 1.64 -33.47
N VAL A 105 -1.41 2.70 -33.21
CA VAL A 105 -1.08 4.08 -33.61
C VAL A 105 -0.70 4.88 -32.36
N PHE A 106 0.59 5.13 -32.17
CA PHE A 106 1.13 5.81 -31.00
C PHE A 106 1.23 7.32 -31.22
N SER A 107 0.96 8.10 -30.16
CA SER A 107 1.17 9.55 -30.17
C SER A 107 2.38 9.89 -29.31
N MET A 108 3.47 10.34 -29.92
CA MET A 108 4.72 10.68 -29.22
C MET A 108 4.60 11.90 -28.30
N ILE A 109 3.52 12.66 -28.42
CA ILE A 109 3.21 13.84 -27.61
C ILE A 109 2.40 13.42 -26.35
N ALA A 110 1.71 12.27 -26.40
CA ALA A 110 0.93 11.78 -25.28
C ALA A 110 1.81 11.00 -24.28
N LEU A 111 1.48 11.12 -22.99
CA LEU A 111 2.07 10.28 -21.96
C LEU A 111 1.86 8.80 -22.30
N PHE A 112 2.88 7.96 -22.09
CA PHE A 112 2.89 6.54 -22.48
C PHE A 112 2.78 6.29 -23.98
N CYS A 113 3.03 7.30 -24.81
CA CYS A 113 2.69 7.28 -26.21
C CYS A 113 1.18 7.08 -26.50
N GLY A 114 0.33 7.41 -25.53
CA GLY A 114 -1.10 7.09 -25.53
C GLY A 114 -1.39 5.65 -25.09
N TYR A 115 -2.57 5.14 -25.44
CA TYR A 115 -2.98 3.77 -25.15
C TYR A 115 -2.70 2.85 -26.34
N SER A 116 -2.39 1.58 -26.06
CA SER A 116 -2.39 0.54 -27.08
C SER A 116 -3.74 0.48 -27.78
N CYS A 117 -3.74 0.02 -29.02
CA CYS A 117 -4.96 -0.02 -29.83
C CYS A 117 -6.06 -0.87 -29.17
N ALA A 118 -5.71 -1.98 -28.52
CA ALA A 118 -6.67 -2.80 -27.79
C ALA A 118 -7.42 -2.01 -26.70
N LEU A 119 -6.73 -1.13 -25.96
CA LEU A 119 -7.33 -0.32 -24.90
C LEU A 119 -8.13 0.87 -25.42
N ARG A 120 -8.18 1.12 -26.73
CA ARG A 120 -9.13 2.07 -27.34
C ARG A 120 -10.50 1.46 -27.57
N ILE A 121 -10.57 0.13 -27.64
CA ILE A 121 -11.83 -0.59 -27.80
C ILE A 121 -12.54 -0.59 -26.45
N PRO A 122 -13.77 -0.05 -26.34
CA PRO A 122 -14.44 0.16 -25.07
C PRO A 122 -14.57 -1.11 -24.21
N THR A 123 -14.82 -2.26 -24.83
CA THR A 123 -14.99 -3.54 -24.12
C THR A 123 -13.71 -4.00 -23.43
N VAL A 124 -12.58 -3.96 -24.12
CA VAL A 124 -11.27 -4.32 -23.59
C VAL A 124 -10.82 -3.30 -22.53
N ALA A 125 -11.05 -2.02 -22.79
CA ALA A 125 -10.74 -0.94 -21.86
C ALA A 125 -11.55 -1.06 -20.56
N LEU A 126 -12.85 -1.37 -20.67
CA LEU A 126 -13.73 -1.59 -19.53
C LEU A 126 -13.28 -2.83 -18.74
N TYR A 127 -12.99 -3.94 -19.42
CA TYR A 127 -12.44 -5.14 -18.78
C TYR A 127 -11.16 -4.82 -18.00
N ALA A 128 -10.21 -4.11 -18.63
CA ALA A 128 -8.95 -3.74 -17.99
C ALA A 128 -9.18 -2.88 -16.74
N ARG A 129 -10.11 -1.91 -16.79
CA ARG A 129 -10.41 -1.04 -15.64
C ARG A 129 -11.15 -1.79 -14.53
N ILE A 130 -12.11 -2.64 -14.86
CA ILE A 130 -12.88 -3.39 -13.85
C ILE A 130 -11.99 -4.47 -13.23
N VAL A 131 -11.43 -5.37 -14.04
CA VAL A 131 -10.76 -6.57 -13.54
C VAL A 131 -9.38 -6.27 -12.98
N ASN A 132 -8.62 -5.35 -13.59
CA ASN A 132 -7.23 -5.10 -13.16
C ASN A 132 -7.07 -3.94 -12.18
N ASN A 133 -8.11 -3.14 -11.97
CA ASN A 133 -8.03 -1.98 -11.07
C ASN A 133 -9.15 -1.98 -10.02
N PHE A 134 -10.43 -2.01 -10.43
CA PHE A 134 -11.55 -1.94 -9.49
C PHE A 134 -11.65 -3.18 -8.60
N VAL A 135 -11.66 -4.38 -9.18
CA VAL A 135 -11.78 -5.64 -8.43
C VAL A 135 -10.65 -5.82 -7.41
N PRO A 136 -9.35 -5.65 -7.76
CA PRO A 136 -8.27 -5.73 -6.78
C PRO A 136 -8.39 -4.69 -5.67
N THR A 137 -8.75 -3.45 -6.00
CA THR A 137 -8.97 -2.39 -5.01
C THR A 137 -10.10 -2.77 -4.05
N PHE A 138 -11.22 -3.26 -4.57
CA PHE A 138 -12.34 -3.70 -3.76
C PHE A 138 -11.96 -4.85 -2.81
N ILE A 139 -11.22 -5.84 -3.31
CA ILE A 139 -10.68 -6.94 -2.49
C ILE A 139 -9.78 -6.40 -1.37
N VAL A 140 -8.85 -5.49 -1.67
CA VAL A 140 -7.96 -4.89 -0.64
C VAL A 140 -8.78 -4.23 0.46
N VAL A 141 -9.80 -3.44 0.10
CA VAL A 141 -10.66 -2.73 1.06
C VAL A 141 -11.45 -3.72 1.91
N VAL A 142 -12.17 -4.66 1.30
CA VAL A 142 -13.00 -5.64 2.02
C VAL A 142 -12.16 -6.56 2.90
N SER A 143 -11.04 -7.10 2.38
CA SER A 143 -10.14 -7.97 3.15
C SER A 143 -9.51 -7.22 4.32
N SER A 144 -9.15 -5.95 4.16
CA SER A 144 -8.55 -5.16 5.25
C SER A 144 -9.58 -4.73 6.30
N LEU A 145 -10.78 -4.33 5.89
CA LEU A 145 -11.88 -4.00 6.81
C LEU A 145 -12.31 -5.22 7.62
N SER A 146 -12.48 -6.38 6.96
CA SER A 146 -12.83 -7.62 7.65
C SER A 146 -11.75 -8.05 8.66
N LEU A 147 -10.48 -7.86 8.33
CA LEU A 147 -9.36 -8.10 9.23
C LEU A 147 -9.40 -7.17 10.45
N LEU A 148 -9.65 -5.88 10.23
CA LEU A 148 -9.78 -4.88 11.30
C LEU A 148 -10.93 -5.25 12.26
N VAL A 149 -12.12 -5.52 11.73
CA VAL A 149 -13.30 -5.90 12.53
C VAL A 149 -12.99 -7.12 13.40
N ARG A 150 -12.39 -8.16 12.81
CA ARG A 150 -12.03 -9.38 13.55
C ARG A 150 -10.98 -9.12 14.63
N VAL A 151 -9.96 -8.32 14.36
CA VAL A 151 -8.95 -7.97 15.37
C VAL A 151 -9.56 -7.18 16.53
N ILE A 152 -10.53 -6.28 16.27
CA ILE A 152 -11.28 -5.56 17.31
C ILE A 152 -12.13 -6.55 18.14
N MET A 153 -12.84 -7.47 17.49
CA MET A 153 -13.64 -8.49 18.18
C MET A 153 -12.75 -9.41 19.05
N GLN A 154 -11.62 -9.85 18.52
CA GLN A 154 -10.66 -10.68 19.24
C GLN A 154 -10.05 -9.94 20.43
N LYS A 155 -9.74 -8.65 20.27
CA LYS A 155 -9.30 -7.78 21.38
C LYS A 155 -10.33 -7.75 22.52
N ARG A 156 -11.62 -7.60 22.18
CA ARG A 156 -12.71 -7.57 23.16
C ARG A 156 -12.85 -8.90 23.90
N ARG A 157 -12.66 -10.03 23.20
CA ARG A 157 -12.74 -11.38 23.82
C ARG A 157 -11.53 -11.74 24.67
N VAL A 158 -10.32 -11.36 24.23
CA VAL A 158 -9.04 -11.81 24.83
C VAL A 158 -8.45 -10.77 25.78
N GLN A 159 -9.24 -9.78 26.22
CA GLN A 159 -8.83 -8.70 27.14
C GLN A 159 -8.23 -9.19 28.48
N ARG A 160 -8.31 -10.49 28.81
CA ARG A 160 -7.71 -11.11 30.01
C ARG A 160 -6.29 -11.63 29.84
N ASN A 161 -5.83 -12.00 28.63
CA ASN A 161 -4.48 -12.53 28.44
C ASN A 161 -3.57 -11.44 27.87
N GLN A 162 -2.44 -11.17 28.54
CA GLN A 162 -1.42 -10.16 28.20
C GLN A 162 -0.70 -10.39 26.84
N PHE A 163 -1.27 -11.18 25.93
CA PHE A 163 -0.62 -11.59 24.70
C PHE A 163 -0.42 -10.41 23.72
N HIS A 164 0.85 -10.15 23.40
CA HIS A 164 1.39 -9.53 22.18
C HIS A 164 0.64 -8.33 21.52
N TRP A 165 -0.08 -7.51 22.28
CA TRP A 165 -0.83 -6.35 21.77
C TRP A 165 0.00 -5.40 20.90
N ARG A 166 1.29 -5.22 21.24
CA ARG A 166 2.22 -4.38 20.47
C ARG A 166 2.39 -4.84 19.02
N LYS A 167 2.40 -6.15 18.76
CA LYS A 167 2.54 -6.71 17.41
C LYS A 167 1.27 -6.50 16.60
N CYS A 168 0.10 -6.78 17.18
CA CYS A 168 -1.19 -6.54 16.54
C CYS A 168 -1.38 -5.07 16.17
N ARG A 169 -1.04 -4.14 17.06
CA ARG A 169 -1.18 -2.69 16.81
C ARG A 169 -0.41 -2.23 15.56
N ARG A 170 0.86 -2.65 15.41
CA ARG A 170 1.68 -2.28 14.25
C ARG A 170 1.08 -2.78 12.94
N MET A 171 0.55 -4.00 12.97
CA MET A 171 -0.10 -4.60 11.81
C MET A 171 -1.40 -3.87 11.42
N ILE A 172 -2.20 -3.44 12.42
CA ILE A 172 -3.42 -2.65 12.17
C ILE A 172 -3.06 -1.31 11.54
N ILE A 173 -2.06 -0.60 12.07
CA ILE A 173 -1.61 0.68 11.50
C ILE A 173 -1.20 0.47 10.04
N GLN A 174 -0.48 -0.61 9.74
CA GLN A 174 -0.13 -0.94 8.36
C GLN A 174 -1.32 -1.12 7.45
N LEU A 175 -2.30 -1.91 7.87
CA LEU A 175 -3.50 -2.15 7.07
C LEU A 175 -4.28 -0.86 6.83
N MET A 176 -4.46 -0.04 7.86
CA MET A 176 -5.19 1.23 7.74
C MET A 176 -4.47 2.20 6.82
N THR A 177 -3.14 2.33 6.95
CA THR A 177 -2.34 3.17 6.06
C THR A 177 -2.43 2.67 4.61
N THR A 178 -2.31 1.36 4.37
CA THR A 178 -2.44 0.79 3.03
C THR A 178 -3.82 1.03 2.43
N VAL A 179 -4.90 0.77 3.16
CA VAL A 179 -6.28 1.00 2.67
C VAL A 179 -6.52 2.47 2.36
N SER A 180 -6.11 3.36 3.26
CA SER A 180 -6.31 4.81 3.09
C SER A 180 -5.54 5.32 1.87
N LEU A 181 -4.31 4.86 1.68
CA LEU A 181 -3.49 5.19 0.52
C LEU A 181 -4.14 4.71 -0.78
N PHE A 182 -4.61 3.46 -0.82
CA PHE A 182 -5.31 2.92 -1.99
C PHE A 182 -6.59 3.68 -2.29
N LEU A 183 -7.49 3.83 -1.32
CA LEU A 183 -8.76 4.51 -1.53
C LEU A 183 -8.57 5.92 -2.08
N VAL A 184 -7.64 6.69 -1.51
CA VAL A 184 -7.52 8.08 -1.95
C VAL A 184 -6.84 8.18 -3.31
N ILE A 185 -5.91 7.29 -3.61
CA ILE A 185 -5.23 7.33 -4.90
C ILE A 185 -6.10 6.76 -6.03
N THR A 186 -6.78 5.65 -5.79
CA THR A 186 -7.50 4.92 -6.86
C THR A 186 -8.94 5.38 -7.02
N MET A 187 -9.63 5.78 -5.94
CA MET A 187 -11.06 6.13 -6.00
C MET A 187 -11.36 7.31 -6.92
N PRO A 188 -10.57 8.41 -6.96
CA PRO A 188 -10.83 9.48 -7.92
C PRO A 188 -10.73 9.01 -9.38
N VAL A 189 -9.76 8.13 -9.68
CA VAL A 189 -9.55 7.61 -11.04
C VAL A 189 -10.69 6.68 -11.45
N THR A 190 -11.13 5.81 -10.53
CA THR A 190 -12.24 4.89 -10.80
C THR A 190 -13.57 5.63 -10.93
N LEU A 191 -13.82 6.65 -10.09
CA LEU A 191 -15.02 7.46 -10.16
C LEU A 191 -15.13 8.20 -11.49
N VAL A 192 -14.08 8.92 -11.90
CA VAL A 192 -14.06 9.61 -13.20
C VAL A 192 -14.22 8.62 -14.35
N SER A 193 -13.56 7.46 -14.26
CA SER A 193 -13.71 6.40 -15.27
C SER A 193 -15.15 5.90 -15.39
N ILE A 194 -15.83 5.64 -14.26
CA ILE A 194 -17.23 5.17 -14.27
C ILE A 194 -18.14 6.23 -14.89
N ILE A 195 -17.99 7.50 -14.52
CA ILE A 195 -18.79 8.60 -15.07
C ILE A 195 -18.58 8.73 -16.58
N GLN A 196 -17.34 8.59 -17.05
CA GLN A 196 -17.04 8.61 -18.49
C GLN A 196 -17.74 7.50 -19.27
N TYR A 197 -17.81 6.29 -18.73
CA TYR A 197 -18.47 5.18 -19.41
C TYR A 197 -19.99 5.21 -19.30
N CYS A 198 -20.53 5.59 -18.15
CA CYS A 198 -21.96 5.50 -17.88
C CYS A 198 -22.74 6.75 -18.30
N CYS A 199 -22.12 7.93 -18.24
CA CYS A 199 -22.86 9.19 -18.35
C CYS A 199 -22.32 10.06 -19.49
N VAL A 200 -21.07 10.50 -19.40
CA VAL A 200 -20.52 11.54 -20.28
C VAL A 200 -19.06 11.22 -20.64
N PRO A 201 -18.76 10.75 -21.86
CA PRO A 201 -17.42 10.31 -22.27
C PRO A 201 -16.30 11.35 -22.12
N THR A 202 -16.64 12.64 -22.20
CA THR A 202 -15.69 13.75 -22.10
C THR A 202 -15.46 14.22 -20.65
N PHE A 203 -16.22 13.71 -19.68
CA PHE A 203 -16.16 14.17 -18.30
C PHE A 203 -14.77 13.96 -17.70
N GLY A 204 -14.12 15.04 -17.28
CA GLY A 204 -12.80 14.97 -16.64
C GLY A 204 -11.66 14.46 -17.54
N ALA A 205 -11.84 14.32 -18.86
CA ALA A 205 -10.80 13.81 -19.75
C ALA A 205 -9.52 14.67 -19.72
N ALA A 206 -9.68 16.00 -19.68
CA ALA A 206 -8.59 16.97 -19.56
C ALA A 206 -7.83 16.86 -18.22
N VAL A 207 -8.48 16.33 -17.17
CA VAL A 207 -7.87 16.15 -15.85
C VAL A 207 -7.29 14.74 -15.68
N GLN A 208 -7.95 13.74 -16.26
CA GLN A 208 -7.60 12.35 -16.03
C GLN A 208 -6.25 11.98 -16.63
N ALA A 209 -6.03 12.31 -17.90
CA ALA A 209 -4.82 11.92 -18.62
C ALA A 209 -3.54 12.54 -18.03
N PRO A 210 -3.48 13.86 -17.74
CA PRO A 210 -2.26 14.47 -17.23
C PRO A 210 -2.12 14.49 -15.70
N TYR A 211 -3.17 14.26 -14.90
CA TYR A 211 -3.06 14.33 -13.43
C TYR A 211 -3.41 13.01 -12.75
N LEU A 212 -4.60 12.45 -13.01
CA LEU A 212 -5.05 11.24 -12.31
C LEU A 212 -4.19 10.02 -12.64
N SER A 213 -3.69 9.92 -13.88
CA SER A 213 -2.75 8.87 -14.26
C SER A 213 -1.41 8.97 -13.51
N PHE A 214 -0.94 10.17 -13.16
CA PHE A 214 0.24 10.32 -12.31
C PHE A 214 -0.04 10.00 -10.85
N LEU A 215 -1.25 10.31 -10.38
CA LEU A 215 -1.66 10.07 -9.00
C LEU A 215 -1.54 8.58 -8.64
N ILE A 216 -1.90 7.69 -9.58
CA ILE A 216 -1.69 6.24 -9.45
C ILE A 216 -0.22 5.86 -9.26
N ARG A 217 0.72 6.59 -9.84
CA ARG A 217 2.16 6.27 -9.73
C ARG A 217 2.72 6.57 -8.36
N PHE A 218 2.17 7.57 -7.67
CA PHE A 218 2.50 7.80 -6.28
C PHE A 218 2.19 6.58 -5.42
N LEU A 219 1.21 5.75 -5.78
CA LEU A 219 0.99 4.47 -5.11
C LEU A 219 2.25 3.61 -5.18
N ASN A 220 2.79 3.39 -6.39
CA ASN A 220 3.98 2.55 -6.59
C ASN A 220 5.21 3.11 -5.88
N ILE A 221 5.36 4.45 -5.85
CA ILE A 221 6.45 5.12 -5.12
C ILE A 221 6.29 4.96 -3.61
N LEU A 222 5.10 5.21 -3.06
CA LEU A 222 4.86 5.26 -1.60
C LEU A 222 4.83 3.86 -0.97
N MET A 223 4.43 2.85 -1.74
CA MET A 223 4.26 1.48 -1.28
C MET A 223 5.51 0.82 -0.67
N PRO A 224 6.71 0.88 -1.26
CA PRO A 224 7.92 0.39 -0.61
C PRO A 224 8.18 1.10 0.73
N PHE A 225 7.94 2.41 0.84
CA PHE A 225 8.12 3.15 2.10
C PHE A 225 7.13 2.71 3.18
N VAL A 226 5.85 2.55 2.80
CA VAL A 226 4.83 1.99 3.70
C VAL A 226 5.25 0.59 4.15
N CYS A 227 5.70 -0.28 3.24
CA CYS A 227 6.17 -1.62 3.61
C CYS A 227 7.38 -1.59 4.55
N LEU A 228 8.40 -0.80 4.23
CA LEU A 228 9.66 -0.73 4.99
C LEU A 228 9.48 -0.14 6.38
N GLY A 229 8.69 0.93 6.52
CA GLY A 229 8.41 1.55 7.82
C GLY A 229 7.72 0.63 8.83
N LEU A 230 7.15 -0.49 8.36
CA LEU A 230 6.32 -1.38 9.14
C LEU A 230 6.96 -2.75 9.39
N LEU A 231 8.16 -2.98 8.84
CA LEU A 231 9.00 -4.17 9.06
C LEU A 231 10.23 -3.82 9.91
N PRO A 232 10.05 -3.52 11.21
CA PRO A 232 11.17 -3.13 12.10
C PRO A 232 12.22 -4.24 12.28
N GLU A 233 11.87 -5.48 11.93
CA GLU A 233 12.78 -6.62 11.97
C GLU A 233 13.84 -6.58 10.86
N ILE A 234 13.54 -5.88 9.75
CA ILE A 234 14.45 -5.79 8.59
C ILE A 234 15.40 -4.60 8.74
N TRP A 235 14.96 -3.51 9.38
CA TRP A 235 15.78 -2.33 9.61
C TRP A 235 17.19 -2.61 10.21
N PRO A 236 17.32 -3.41 11.29
CA PRO A 236 18.65 -3.72 11.85
C PRO A 236 19.51 -4.61 10.94
N LYS A 237 18.93 -5.27 9.93
CA LYS A 237 19.68 -6.06 8.94
C LYS A 237 20.09 -5.22 7.72
N LEU A 238 19.27 -4.23 7.36
CA LEU A 238 19.50 -3.35 6.20
C LEU A 238 20.50 -2.23 6.47
N LEU A 239 20.60 -1.73 7.70
CA LEU A 239 21.73 -0.92 8.11
C LEU A 239 22.80 -1.86 8.68
N PRO A 240 23.86 -2.22 7.93
CA PRO A 240 25.06 -2.85 8.49
C PRO A 240 25.86 -1.89 9.41
N TRP A 241 25.22 -0.83 9.93
CA TRP A 241 25.87 0.25 10.63
C TRP A 241 26.10 -0.11 12.10
N LYS A 242 27.26 -0.75 12.30
CA LYS A 242 28.18 -0.51 13.43
C LYS A 242 27.58 -0.72 14.82
N ARG A 243 27.20 -1.97 15.12
CA ARG A 243 27.12 -2.43 16.52
C ARG A 243 28.47 -3.00 16.96
N GLN A 244 29.44 -2.11 16.99
CA GLN A 244 30.70 -2.26 17.71
C GLN A 244 30.91 -0.99 18.52
N SER A 245 29.86 -0.65 19.30
CA SER A 245 29.96 0.29 20.40
C SER A 245 29.66 -0.52 21.64
N ASP A 246 30.71 -0.68 22.40
CA ASP A 246 30.91 -1.59 23.51
C ASP A 246 29.85 -1.54 24.60
N ARG A 247 29.75 -2.69 25.29
CA ARG A 247 29.45 -2.85 26.71
C ARG A 247 29.26 -1.53 27.49
N VAL A 248 28.06 -0.95 27.49
CA VAL A 248 27.66 0.02 28.51
C VAL A 248 26.25 -0.31 28.97
N GLY A 249 26.17 -0.68 30.26
CA GLY A 249 25.06 -0.68 31.23
C GLY A 249 23.59 -0.75 30.80
N PRO A 250 22.74 -1.42 31.60
CA PRO A 250 21.29 -1.41 31.43
C PRO A 250 20.72 -0.05 31.88
N THR A 251 20.74 0.95 31.00
CA THR A 251 19.96 2.17 31.20
C THR A 251 18.98 2.35 30.06
N GLN A 252 17.71 2.44 30.44
CA GLN A 252 16.56 2.76 29.61
C GLN A 252 16.87 3.91 28.66
N MET A 253 16.95 3.63 27.37
CA MET A 253 16.85 4.67 26.34
C MET A 253 15.67 4.34 25.44
N ARG A 254 14.48 4.74 25.91
CA ARG A 254 13.32 4.98 25.05
C ARG A 254 13.48 6.36 24.44
N THR A 255 14.23 6.43 23.35
CA THR A 255 14.07 7.53 22.40
C THR A 255 13.72 6.88 21.09
N PHE A 256 12.42 6.63 20.90
CA PHE A 256 11.91 6.34 19.57
C PHE A 256 12.18 7.61 18.76
N LEU A 257 13.18 7.52 17.89
CA LEU A 257 13.34 8.43 16.79
C LEU A 257 12.00 8.42 16.03
N VAL A 258 11.15 9.40 16.33
CA VAL A 258 9.99 9.73 15.51
C VAL A 258 10.62 10.18 14.20
N ILE A 259 10.81 9.23 13.28
CA ILE A 259 11.39 9.55 11.99
C ILE A 259 10.42 10.53 11.35
N THR A 260 10.87 11.78 11.21
CA THR A 260 10.30 12.86 10.42
C THR A 260 10.33 12.53 8.92
N MET A 261 10.04 11.27 8.56
CA MET A 261 9.85 10.81 7.18
C MET A 261 8.74 11.54 6.44
N PRO A 262 7.60 11.97 7.05
CA PRO A 262 6.62 12.71 6.26
C PRO A 262 7.13 14.11 5.88
N VAL A 263 7.98 14.75 6.68
CA VAL A 263 8.49 16.11 6.38
C VAL A 263 9.55 16.07 5.28
N THR A 264 10.43 15.08 5.27
CA THR A 264 11.42 14.92 4.20
C THR A 264 10.79 14.41 2.91
N LEU A 265 9.76 13.56 2.96
CA LEU A 265 9.05 13.11 1.76
C LEU A 265 8.20 14.22 1.13
N VAL A 266 7.52 15.05 1.95
CA VAL A 266 6.88 16.28 1.49
C VAL A 266 7.91 17.22 0.87
N SER A 267 9.08 17.38 1.50
CA SER A 267 10.17 18.18 0.94
C SER A 267 10.65 17.63 -0.40
N ILE A 268 10.86 16.31 -0.54
CA ILE A 268 11.28 15.68 -1.81
C ILE A 268 10.21 15.83 -2.91
N ILE A 269 8.93 15.66 -2.58
CA ILE A 269 7.82 15.90 -3.53
C ILE A 269 7.79 17.38 -3.93
N GLN A 270 8.02 18.28 -3.00
CA GLN A 270 8.07 19.72 -3.23
C GLN A 270 9.29 20.12 -4.09
N TYR A 271 10.47 19.56 -3.84
CA TYR A 271 11.67 19.83 -4.64
C TYR A 271 11.64 19.18 -6.04
N CYS A 272 11.02 18.00 -6.19
CA CYS A 272 10.93 17.32 -7.50
C CYS A 272 9.78 17.83 -8.38
N CYS A 273 8.70 18.37 -7.81
CA CYS A 273 7.57 18.87 -8.59
C CYS A 273 7.68 20.36 -8.94
N VAL A 274 8.48 21.16 -8.24
CA VAL A 274 8.46 22.64 -8.34
C VAL A 274 8.97 23.24 -9.66
N PRO A 275 10.07 22.79 -10.30
CA PRO A 275 10.61 23.57 -11.41
C PRO A 275 10.03 23.26 -12.82
N THR A 276 9.24 22.20 -13.00
CA THR A 276 8.82 21.73 -14.34
C THR A 276 7.32 21.87 -14.67
N PHE A 277 6.48 22.24 -13.71
CA PHE A 277 5.05 22.47 -13.95
C PHE A 277 4.77 23.98 -13.92
N GLY A 278 4.19 24.52 -14.99
CA GLY A 278 3.86 25.96 -15.08
C GLY A 278 2.98 26.44 -13.90
N ALA A 279 3.29 27.63 -13.39
CA ALA A 279 2.76 28.19 -12.13
C ALA A 279 1.22 28.22 -12.01
N ALA A 280 0.48 28.27 -13.13
CA ALA A 280 -0.98 28.32 -13.13
C ALA A 280 -1.66 26.96 -12.84
N VAL A 281 -0.92 25.85 -12.95
CA VAL A 281 -1.49 24.48 -12.94
C VAL A 281 -1.23 23.74 -11.62
N GLN A 282 -0.30 24.25 -10.80
CA GLN A 282 0.28 23.56 -9.64
C GLN A 282 -0.50 23.78 -8.32
N ALA A 283 -1.16 24.94 -8.17
CA ALA A 283 -1.78 25.37 -6.92
C ALA A 283 -2.90 24.45 -6.39
N PRO A 284 -3.88 23.99 -7.20
CA PRO A 284 -5.00 23.21 -6.66
C PRO A 284 -4.59 21.79 -6.26
N TYR A 285 -3.67 21.15 -6.99
CA TYR A 285 -3.23 19.79 -6.70
C TYR A 285 -2.25 19.71 -5.55
N LEU A 286 -1.28 20.63 -5.47
CA LEU A 286 -0.38 20.68 -4.33
C LEU A 286 -1.17 21.00 -3.06
N SER A 287 -2.15 21.92 -3.14
CA SER A 287 -3.07 22.19 -2.04
C SER A 287 -3.91 20.97 -1.67
N PHE A 288 -4.44 20.22 -2.64
CA PHE A 288 -5.17 18.97 -2.38
C PHE A 288 -4.27 17.91 -1.74
N LEU A 289 -3.06 17.69 -2.26
CA LEU A 289 -2.10 16.71 -1.75
C LEU A 289 -1.63 17.09 -0.33
N ILE A 290 -1.35 18.37 -0.07
CA ILE A 290 -0.96 18.88 1.26
C ILE A 290 -2.12 18.76 2.23
N ARG A 291 -3.33 19.22 1.87
CA ARG A 291 -4.54 19.06 2.70
C ARG A 291 -4.81 17.59 2.98
N PHE A 292 -4.60 16.75 1.98
CA PHE A 292 -4.79 15.32 2.09
C PHE A 292 -3.75 14.65 2.99
N LEU A 293 -2.47 14.96 2.83
CA LEU A 293 -1.41 14.52 3.74
C LEU A 293 -1.68 15.02 5.17
N ASN A 294 -2.23 16.22 5.32
CA ASN A 294 -2.68 16.78 6.59
C ASN A 294 -3.95 16.12 7.15
N ILE A 295 -4.78 15.45 6.34
CA ILE A 295 -5.92 14.64 6.78
C ILE A 295 -5.45 13.23 7.13
N LEU A 296 -4.54 12.65 6.35
CA LEU A 296 -4.02 11.31 6.54
C LEU A 296 -3.03 11.23 7.71
N MET A 297 -2.23 12.28 7.92
CA MET A 297 -1.33 12.44 9.06
C MET A 297 -2.05 12.25 10.40
N PRO A 298 -3.20 12.87 10.70
CA PRO A 298 -3.96 12.61 11.90
C PRO A 298 -4.37 11.15 12.03
N PHE A 299 -4.70 10.40 10.97
CA PHE A 299 -5.01 8.97 11.10
C PHE A 299 -3.77 8.11 11.36
N VAL A 300 -2.64 8.43 10.72
CA VAL A 300 -1.33 7.82 11.01
C VAL A 300 -0.88 8.15 12.43
N CYS A 301 -1.10 9.39 12.88
CA CYS A 301 -0.83 9.88 14.23
C CYS A 301 -1.84 9.37 15.25
N LEU A 302 -3.12 9.18 14.92
CA LEU A 302 -4.14 8.61 15.81
C LEU A 302 -3.87 7.12 16.04
N GLY A 303 -3.30 6.41 15.05
CA GLY A 303 -2.71 5.09 15.26
C GLY A 303 -1.55 5.10 16.28
N LEU A 304 -0.87 6.23 16.44
CA LEU A 304 0.20 6.49 17.41
C LEU A 304 -0.33 7.01 18.78
N LEU A 305 -1.49 7.67 18.84
CA LEU A 305 -2.11 8.21 20.07
C LEU A 305 -2.49 7.20 21.20
N PRO A 306 -2.68 5.88 20.99
CA PRO A 306 -3.04 5.00 22.11
C PRO A 306 -1.94 4.81 23.17
N GLU A 307 -0.77 5.44 23.04
CA GLU A 307 0.18 5.57 24.17
C GLU A 307 -0.18 6.70 25.14
N ILE A 308 -0.97 7.68 24.71
CA ILE A 308 -1.42 8.81 25.55
C ILE A 308 -2.73 8.45 26.25
N TRP A 309 -3.57 7.63 25.62
CA TRP A 309 -4.86 7.20 26.19
C TRP A 309 -4.79 6.55 27.59
N PRO A 310 -3.84 5.63 27.90
CA PRO A 310 -3.71 5.09 29.26
C PRO A 310 -3.07 6.07 30.25
N LYS A 311 -2.53 7.21 29.80
CA LYS A 311 -2.02 8.28 30.67
C LYS A 311 -3.06 9.38 30.93
N LEU A 312 -4.05 9.54 30.06
CA LEU A 312 -5.13 10.54 30.20
C LEU A 312 -6.37 10.04 30.93
N LEU A 313 -6.53 8.72 31.07
CA LEU A 313 -7.53 8.13 31.94
C LEU A 313 -6.82 7.61 33.20
N PRO A 314 -6.80 8.36 34.31
CA PRO A 314 -6.41 7.81 35.60
C PRO A 314 -7.46 6.78 35.98
N TRP A 315 -7.26 5.54 35.54
CA TRP A 315 -8.09 4.43 35.95
C TRP A 315 -7.67 4.09 37.38
N LYS A 316 -8.30 4.82 38.31
CA LYS A 316 -8.23 4.67 39.75
C LYS A 316 -8.75 3.28 40.10
N ARG A 317 -7.92 2.24 39.92
CA ARG A 317 -8.16 0.91 40.47
C ARG A 317 -7.77 0.95 41.95
N GLN A 318 -8.57 1.68 42.71
CA GLN A 318 -8.61 1.63 44.16
C GLN A 318 -9.64 0.53 44.48
N SER A 319 -9.16 -0.71 44.45
CA SER A 319 -9.90 -1.89 44.90
C SER A 319 -9.00 -2.58 45.90
N ASP A 320 -9.09 -2.05 47.12
CA ASP A 320 -9.13 -2.77 48.39
C ASP A 320 -8.17 -3.96 48.57
N ARG A 321 -7.20 -3.72 49.44
CA ARG A 321 -6.51 -4.75 50.21
C ARG A 321 -7.55 -5.50 51.05
N VAL A 322 -8.10 -6.59 50.53
CA VAL A 322 -8.68 -7.63 51.39
C VAL A 322 -7.51 -8.45 51.90
N GLY A 323 -7.33 -8.42 53.23
CA GLY A 323 -6.23 -9.06 53.93
C GLY A 323 -6.19 -10.58 53.74
N PRO A 324 -5.04 -11.21 54.03
CA PRO A 324 -4.89 -12.66 53.94
C PRO A 324 -5.77 -13.36 54.98
N THR A 325 -6.85 -14.00 54.53
CA THR A 325 -7.61 -14.94 55.35
C THR A 325 -6.74 -16.17 55.58
N GLN A 326 -6.33 -16.39 56.83
CA GLN A 326 -5.61 -17.59 57.28
C GLN A 326 -6.39 -18.86 56.91
N MET A 327 -5.74 -19.77 56.19
CA MET A 327 -6.24 -21.10 55.88
C MET A 327 -5.92 -22.02 57.07
N ARG A 328 -6.93 -22.43 57.84
CA ARG A 328 -6.82 -23.42 58.92
C ARG A 328 -6.56 -24.81 58.33
N THR A 329 -5.46 -25.42 58.72
CA THR A 329 -5.15 -26.83 58.50
C THR A 329 -6.06 -27.69 59.37
N ILE A 330 -6.90 -28.53 58.78
CA ILE A 330 -7.65 -29.57 59.49
C ILE A 330 -6.93 -30.89 59.26
N THR A 331 -6.25 -31.38 60.30
CA THR A 331 -5.71 -32.74 60.39
C THR A 331 -6.82 -33.71 60.75
N LEU A 332 -7.13 -34.64 59.85
CA LEU A 332 -7.99 -35.80 60.08
C LEU A 332 -7.15 -36.95 60.65
N THR A 333 -7.36 -37.26 61.93
CA THR A 333 -6.90 -38.49 62.58
C THR A 333 -7.84 -39.64 62.21
N LYS A 334 -7.28 -40.72 61.67
CA LYS A 334 -7.96 -42.02 61.51
C LYS A 334 -7.70 -42.85 62.77
N THR A 335 -8.78 -43.27 63.42
CA THR A 335 -8.84 -44.36 64.40
C THR A 335 -9.11 -45.69 63.72
#